data_AF-A0A7C7KT02-F1
#
_entry.id   AF-A0A7C7KT02-F1
#
_cell.length_a   1.000
_cell.length_b   1.000
_cell.length_c   1.000
_cell.angle_alpha   90.00
_cell.angle_beta   90.00
_cell.angle_gamma   90.00
#
_symmetry.space_group_name_H-M   'P 1'
#
loop_
_entity.id
_entity.type
_entity.pdbx_description
1 polymer ?
#
loop_
_entity_poly.entity_id
_entity_poly.type
_entity_poly.pdbx_seq_one_letter_code
_entity_poly.pdbx_strand_id
1 'polypeptide(L)'
;KYFSFRDVHVEGIGGISALDVELGKELGYTLKLLAIAKRFDGEVEIRVHPTFIHSEEALAKVSGVYNAVMIEGDFVGKTMFYGRGAGSLPTASAVVSDIVDVGKTVVYGECGEITPVSWEREEVKVRKNFFSRYYLRFDVPDRAGVLASISRVFADFNISVAAVLQKEMVCELAGKKGEAIVPLVILTHKAYELDIQKALKEIKRLPVVAGEPVLIRVEEEAE
;
A
#
# COMPACT_ATOMS: atom_id res chain seq x y z
N LYS A 1 -13.88 -6.59 18.99
CA LYS A 1 -14.85 -5.62 18.42
C LYS A 1 -14.91 -5.82 16.91
N TYR A 2 -16.07 -5.64 16.27
CA TYR A 2 -16.18 -5.65 14.82
C TYR A 2 -15.92 -4.24 14.27
N PHE A 3 -15.13 -4.13 13.21
CA PHE A 3 -14.97 -2.89 12.46
C PHE A 3 -15.98 -2.88 11.31
N SER A 4 -16.61 -1.74 11.03
CA SER A 4 -17.46 -1.65 9.85
C SER A 4 -16.59 -1.70 8.61
N PHE A 5 -17.05 -2.35 7.55
CA PHE A 5 -16.38 -2.26 6.25
C PHE A 5 -16.25 -0.80 5.78
N ARG A 6 -17.16 0.09 6.21
CA ARG A 6 -17.09 1.54 5.93
C ARG A 6 -15.91 2.25 6.59
N ASP A 7 -15.31 1.64 7.60
CA ASP A 7 -14.13 2.17 8.30
C ASP A 7 -12.83 1.75 7.61
N VAL A 8 -12.89 0.78 6.69
CA VAL A 8 -11.72 0.29 5.94
C VAL A 8 -11.48 1.20 4.74
N HIS A 9 -10.26 1.73 4.64
CA HIS A 9 -9.85 2.43 3.42
C HIS A 9 -9.63 1.42 2.29
N VAL A 10 -10.25 1.60 1.13
CA VAL A 10 -10.15 0.66 0.01
C VAL A 10 -9.84 1.41 -1.28
N GLU A 11 -8.76 0.97 -1.95
CA GLU A 11 -8.32 1.44 -3.25
C GLU A 11 -7.96 0.22 -4.12
N GLY A 12 -8.42 0.22 -5.37
CA GLY A 12 -8.14 -0.85 -6.32
C GLY A 12 -6.89 -0.58 -7.17
N ILE A 13 -6.52 -1.54 -8.03
CA ILE A 13 -5.38 -1.42 -8.96
C ILE A 13 -5.73 -0.77 -10.30
N GLY A 14 -6.98 -0.32 -10.50
CA GLY A 14 -7.46 0.17 -11.81
C GLY A 14 -6.77 1.43 -12.33
N GLY A 15 -6.15 2.22 -11.45
CA GLY A 15 -5.39 3.42 -11.80
C GLY A 15 -3.88 3.20 -11.99
N ILE A 16 -3.39 1.97 -11.82
CA ILE A 16 -1.96 1.65 -11.89
C ILE A 16 -1.56 1.48 -13.35
N SER A 17 -0.56 2.24 -13.80
CA SER A 17 0.02 2.10 -15.13
C SER A 17 1.18 1.11 -15.17
N ALA A 18 1.46 0.54 -16.35
CA ALA A 18 2.64 -0.30 -16.56
C ALA A 18 3.94 0.48 -16.30
N LEU A 19 3.96 1.77 -16.66
CA LEU A 19 5.08 2.67 -16.39
C LEU A 19 5.38 2.77 -14.89
N ASP A 20 4.35 2.87 -14.04
CA ASP A 20 4.55 2.92 -12.58
C ASP A 20 5.16 1.62 -12.05
N VAL A 21 4.73 0.47 -12.58
CA VAL A 21 5.31 -0.85 -12.22
C VAL A 21 6.77 -0.94 -12.63
N GLU A 22 7.14 -0.43 -13.80
CA GLU A 22 8.52 -0.41 -14.29
C GLU A 22 9.41 0.52 -13.48
N LEU A 23 8.97 1.77 -13.26
CA LEU A 23 9.71 2.75 -12.46
C LEU A 23 9.88 2.30 -11.01
N GLY A 24 8.84 1.68 -10.42
CA GLY A 24 8.92 1.09 -9.09
C GLY A 24 9.97 -0.02 -8.99
N LYS A 25 10.06 -0.89 -10.01
CA LYS A 25 11.08 -1.95 -10.06
C LYS A 25 12.50 -1.40 -10.12
N GLU A 26 12.72 -0.31 -10.87
CA GLU A 26 14.03 0.34 -10.94
C GLU A 26 14.45 0.97 -9.60
N LEU A 27 13.47 1.41 -8.81
CA LEU A 27 13.69 1.87 -7.44
C LEU A 27 13.85 0.71 -6.45
N GLY A 28 13.81 -0.55 -6.89
CA GLY A 28 13.96 -1.73 -6.04
C GLY A 28 12.66 -2.26 -5.43
N TYR A 29 11.49 -1.77 -5.87
CA TYR A 29 10.20 -2.13 -5.29
C TYR A 29 9.33 -3.01 -6.21
N THR A 30 8.53 -3.85 -5.59
CA THR A 30 7.50 -4.65 -6.25
C THR A 30 6.13 -4.16 -5.81
N LEU A 31 5.25 -3.88 -6.78
CA LEU A 31 3.87 -3.48 -6.50
C LEU A 31 3.02 -4.71 -6.12
N LYS A 32 2.29 -4.62 -5.01
CA LYS A 32 1.28 -5.58 -4.57
C LYS A 32 0.00 -4.85 -4.17
N LEU A 33 -1.14 -5.54 -4.27
CA LEU A 33 -2.37 -5.11 -3.62
C LEU A 33 -2.38 -5.72 -2.21
N LEU A 34 -2.18 -4.90 -1.18
CA LEU A 34 -2.09 -5.37 0.20
C LEU A 34 -3.34 -5.03 0.99
N ALA A 35 -3.76 -5.96 1.83
CA ALA A 35 -4.63 -5.69 2.97
C ALA A 35 -3.75 -5.58 4.22
N ILE A 36 -3.80 -4.42 4.88
CA ILE A 36 -2.93 -4.07 6.00
C ILE A 36 -3.81 -3.79 7.22
N ALA A 37 -3.51 -4.47 8.32
CA ALA A 37 -4.06 -4.17 9.63
C ALA A 37 -2.88 -3.97 10.62
N LYS A 38 -2.74 -2.76 11.18
CA LYS A 38 -1.69 -2.43 12.16
C LYS A 38 -2.31 -1.82 13.40
N ARG A 39 -1.77 -2.16 14.58
CA ARG A 39 -2.10 -1.48 15.84
C ARG A 39 -0.98 -0.50 16.17
N PHE A 40 -1.33 0.75 16.45
CA PHE A 40 -0.37 1.80 16.77
C PHE A 40 -1.00 2.81 17.73
N ASP A 41 -0.35 3.11 18.87
CA ASP A 41 -0.81 4.05 19.89
C ASP A 41 -2.29 3.89 20.32
N GLY A 42 -2.74 2.65 20.50
CA GLY A 42 -4.13 2.35 20.88
C GLY A 42 -5.16 2.55 19.75
N GLU A 43 -4.72 2.94 18.56
CA GLU A 43 -5.52 2.97 17.34
C GLU A 43 -5.21 1.78 16.43
N VAL A 44 -6.10 1.51 15.49
CA VAL A 44 -5.88 0.50 14.45
C VAL A 44 -6.00 1.14 13.07
N GLU A 45 -5.05 0.84 12.22
CA GLU A 45 -5.09 1.12 10.78
C GLU A 45 -5.66 -0.10 10.07
N ILE A 46 -6.68 0.09 9.23
CA ILE A 46 -7.25 -0.98 8.40
C ILE A 46 -7.45 -0.44 6.99
N ARG A 47 -6.70 -1.00 6.04
CA ARG A 47 -6.71 -0.49 4.66
C ARG A 47 -6.34 -1.55 3.64
N VAL A 48 -6.85 -1.38 2.42
CA VAL A 48 -6.54 -2.18 1.24
C VAL A 48 -6.17 -1.22 0.11
N HIS A 49 -4.96 -1.28 -0.42
CA HIS A 49 -4.54 -0.42 -1.53
C HIS A 49 -3.31 -0.97 -2.27
N PRO A 50 -3.05 -0.52 -3.51
CA PRO A 50 -1.78 -0.74 -4.17
C PRO A 50 -0.64 -0.20 -3.31
N THR A 51 0.40 -1.03 -3.16
CA THR A 51 1.50 -0.77 -2.24
C THR A 51 2.79 -1.27 -2.88
N PHE A 52 3.81 -0.41 -2.90
CA PHE A 52 5.17 -0.83 -3.18
C PHE A 52 5.79 -1.43 -1.93
N ILE A 53 6.42 -2.58 -2.09
CA ILE A 53 7.17 -3.28 -1.06
C ILE A 53 8.58 -3.51 -1.59
N HIS A 54 9.60 -3.45 -0.75
CA HIS A 54 10.96 -3.72 -1.21
C HIS A 54 11.04 -5.13 -1.81
N SER A 55 11.67 -5.27 -2.98
CA SER A 55 11.58 -6.51 -3.77
C SER A 55 12.21 -7.72 -3.09
N GLU A 56 13.08 -7.48 -2.09
CA GLU A 56 13.68 -8.54 -1.29
C GLU A 56 12.78 -9.12 -0.21
N GLU A 57 11.71 -8.43 0.16
CA GLU A 57 10.77 -8.90 1.18
C GLU A 57 10.02 -10.17 0.75
N ALA A 58 9.64 -10.99 1.73
CA ALA A 58 9.00 -12.27 1.46
C ALA A 58 7.64 -12.09 0.74
N LEU A 59 6.87 -11.09 1.14
CA LEU A 59 5.59 -10.74 0.52
C LEU A 59 5.74 -10.29 -0.94
N ALA A 60 6.85 -9.63 -1.30
CA ALA A 60 7.10 -9.19 -2.67
C ALA A 60 7.27 -10.40 -3.63
N LYS A 61 7.78 -11.51 -3.13
CA LYS A 61 8.07 -12.74 -3.91
C LYS A 61 6.80 -13.57 -4.22
N VAL A 62 5.69 -13.32 -3.51
CA VAL A 62 4.40 -14.00 -3.73
C VAL A 62 3.79 -13.63 -5.07
N SER A 63 3.63 -14.60 -5.96
CA SER A 63 3.24 -14.35 -7.35
C SER A 63 2.17 -15.33 -7.86
N GLY A 64 1.47 -14.95 -8.92
CA GLY A 64 0.41 -15.78 -9.51
C GLY A 64 -0.85 -15.82 -8.65
N VAL A 65 -1.47 -16.99 -8.53
CA VAL A 65 -2.74 -17.22 -7.80
C VAL A 65 -2.53 -17.53 -6.31
N TYR A 66 -1.33 -17.32 -5.80
CA TYR A 66 -0.99 -17.55 -4.41
C TYR A 66 -1.30 -16.32 -3.57
N ASN A 67 -1.80 -16.57 -2.37
CA ASN A 67 -1.97 -15.57 -1.33
C ASN A 67 -0.93 -15.80 -0.24
N ALA A 68 -0.61 -14.74 0.47
CA ALA A 68 0.15 -14.81 1.69
C ALA A 68 -0.45 -13.91 2.76
N VAL A 69 -0.34 -14.35 4.01
CA VAL A 69 -0.66 -13.55 5.20
C VAL A 69 0.58 -13.51 6.06
N MET A 70 1.12 -12.31 6.26
CA MET A 70 2.21 -12.07 7.20
C MET A 70 1.60 -11.56 8.51
N ILE A 71 1.97 -12.18 9.63
CA ILE A 71 1.55 -11.79 10.97
C ILE A 71 2.80 -11.55 11.80
N GLU A 72 2.86 -10.38 12.42
CA GLU A 72 3.93 -9.99 13.32
C GLU A 72 3.40 -10.01 14.76
N GLY A 73 3.97 -10.86 15.60
CA GLY A 73 3.69 -10.93 17.03
C GLY A 73 4.88 -10.48 17.87
N ASP A 74 4.60 -10.04 19.08
CA ASP A 74 5.58 -9.55 20.06
C ASP A 74 6.71 -10.53 20.38
N PHE A 75 6.39 -11.82 20.57
CA PHE A 75 7.39 -12.85 20.89
C PHE A 75 7.75 -13.76 19.71
N VAL A 76 6.79 -14.09 18.86
CA VAL A 76 7.00 -15.00 17.72
C VAL A 76 7.67 -14.29 16.54
N GLY A 77 7.67 -12.96 16.53
CA GLY A 77 8.14 -12.16 15.42
C GLY A 77 7.26 -12.35 14.18
N LYS A 78 7.89 -12.29 13.00
CA LYS A 78 7.21 -12.42 11.71
C LYS A 78 6.97 -13.87 11.36
N THR A 79 5.70 -14.21 11.09
CA THR A 79 5.26 -15.51 10.58
C THR A 79 4.47 -15.34 9.30
N MET A 80 4.72 -16.19 8.31
CA MET A 80 4.10 -16.11 7.00
C MET A 80 3.34 -17.39 6.68
N PHE A 81 2.05 -17.25 6.35
CA PHE A 81 1.22 -18.31 5.83
C PHE A 81 1.08 -18.13 4.33
N TYR A 82 1.50 -19.13 3.55
CA TYR A 82 1.54 -19.06 2.09
C TYR A 82 0.80 -20.23 1.47
N GLY A 83 -0.05 -19.96 0.48
CA GLY A 83 -0.83 -21.00 -0.18
C GLY A 83 -1.74 -20.46 -1.27
N ARG A 84 -2.52 -21.35 -1.90
CA ARG A 84 -3.53 -20.94 -2.87
C ARG A 84 -4.74 -20.36 -2.13
N GLY A 85 -5.05 -19.10 -2.37
CA GLY A 85 -6.20 -18.44 -1.73
C GLY A 85 -7.50 -18.51 -2.54
N ALA A 86 -7.45 -19.05 -3.76
CA ALA A 86 -8.60 -19.23 -4.62
C ALA A 86 -8.52 -20.57 -5.38
N GLY A 87 -9.69 -21.06 -5.80
CA GLY A 87 -9.86 -22.31 -6.54
C GLY A 87 -10.76 -23.31 -5.82
N SER A 88 -11.42 -24.18 -6.58
CA SER A 88 -12.42 -25.11 -6.03
C SER A 88 -11.87 -26.03 -4.94
N LEU A 89 -10.70 -26.64 -5.16
CA LEU A 89 -10.11 -27.58 -4.21
C LEU A 89 -9.55 -26.90 -2.94
N PRO A 90 -8.76 -25.80 -3.00
CA PRO A 90 -8.32 -25.09 -1.80
C PRO A 90 -9.49 -24.61 -0.94
N THR A 91 -10.55 -24.06 -1.55
CA THR A 91 -11.74 -23.61 -0.82
C THR A 91 -12.51 -24.78 -0.21
N ALA A 92 -12.69 -25.89 -0.94
CA ALA A 92 -13.33 -27.09 -0.40
C ALA A 92 -12.56 -27.67 0.79
N SER A 93 -11.22 -27.63 0.77
CA SER A 93 -10.39 -28.08 1.88
C SER A 93 -10.68 -27.33 3.18
N ALA A 94 -10.85 -26.00 3.12
CA ALA A 94 -11.20 -25.19 4.28
C ALA A 94 -12.59 -25.56 4.83
N VAL A 95 -13.57 -25.68 3.93
CA VAL A 95 -14.95 -26.08 4.29
C VAL A 95 -14.98 -27.46 4.97
N VAL A 96 -14.25 -28.45 4.44
CA VAL A 96 -14.19 -29.79 5.02
C VAL A 96 -13.53 -29.76 6.41
N SER A 97 -12.50 -28.94 6.61
CA SER A 97 -11.88 -28.77 7.94
C SER A 97 -12.91 -28.28 8.96
N ASP A 98 -13.66 -27.22 8.63
CA ASP A 98 -14.70 -26.68 9.51
C ASP A 98 -15.80 -27.72 9.81
N ILE A 99 -16.23 -28.49 8.81
CA ILE A 99 -17.20 -29.58 9.00
C ILE A 99 -16.67 -30.64 9.98
N VAL A 100 -15.41 -31.03 9.85
CA VAL A 100 -14.78 -32.00 10.75
C VAL A 100 -14.69 -31.46 12.17
N ASP A 101 -14.32 -30.18 12.35
CA ASP A 101 -14.22 -29.57 13.67
C ASP A 101 -15.59 -29.38 14.36
N VAL A 102 -16.62 -29.02 13.60
CA VAL A 102 -18.02 -29.04 14.07
C VAL A 102 -18.45 -30.47 14.42
N GLY A 103 -18.09 -31.46 13.60
CA GLY A 103 -18.40 -32.87 13.83
C GLY A 103 -17.78 -33.40 15.13
N LYS A 104 -16.50 -33.08 15.40
CA LYS A 104 -15.84 -33.42 16.67
C LYS A 104 -16.58 -32.82 17.87
N THR A 105 -17.01 -31.57 17.75
CA THR A 105 -17.77 -30.88 18.80
C THR A 105 -19.07 -31.61 19.13
N VAL A 106 -19.81 -32.06 18.10
CA VAL A 106 -21.06 -32.80 18.27
C VAL A 106 -20.83 -34.18 18.91
N VAL A 107 -19.78 -34.90 18.51
CA VAL A 107 -19.53 -36.28 18.95
C VAL A 107 -18.94 -36.34 20.35
N TYR A 108 -17.92 -35.51 20.62
CA TYR A 108 -17.15 -35.61 21.86
C TYR A 108 -17.64 -34.68 22.96
N GLY A 109 -18.56 -33.74 22.66
CA GLY A 109 -19.00 -32.71 23.61
C GLY A 109 -17.89 -31.74 24.03
N GLU A 110 -16.66 -31.96 23.56
CA GLU A 110 -15.58 -31.00 23.55
C GLU A 110 -15.95 -29.93 22.53
N CYS A 111 -16.61 -28.87 22.99
CA CYS A 111 -16.39 -27.59 22.35
C CYS A 111 -14.87 -27.41 22.42
N GLY A 112 -14.19 -27.48 21.28
CA GLY A 112 -12.93 -26.78 21.17
C GLY A 112 -13.31 -25.35 21.51
N GLU A 113 -13.18 -24.96 22.77
CA GLU A 113 -13.36 -23.60 23.20
C GLU A 113 -12.26 -22.84 22.49
N ILE A 114 -12.53 -22.45 21.25
CA ILE A 114 -12.29 -21.09 20.83
C ILE A 114 -13.20 -20.29 21.76
N THR A 115 -12.81 -20.20 23.04
CA THR A 115 -13.20 -19.08 23.88
C THR A 115 -12.98 -17.91 22.95
N PRO A 116 -14.02 -17.14 22.60
CA PRO A 116 -13.81 -15.95 21.80
C PRO A 116 -12.80 -15.17 22.64
N VAL A 117 -11.53 -15.11 22.18
CA VAL A 117 -10.41 -14.47 22.88
C VAL A 117 -11.01 -13.27 23.57
N SER A 118 -11.07 -13.26 24.91
CA SER A 118 -11.98 -12.37 25.64
C SER A 118 -11.80 -10.95 25.10
N TRP A 119 -12.70 -10.54 24.20
CA TRP A 119 -12.38 -9.45 23.30
C TRP A 119 -12.43 -8.20 24.17
N GLU A 120 -11.27 -7.66 24.53
CA GLU A 120 -11.18 -6.46 25.32
C GLU A 120 -12.11 -5.41 24.71
N ARG A 121 -13.02 -4.91 25.54
CA ARG A 121 -14.05 -3.93 25.16
C ARG A 121 -13.48 -2.53 25.03
N GLU A 122 -12.16 -2.37 24.94
CA GLU A 122 -11.57 -1.06 24.74
C GLU A 122 -12.03 -0.48 23.40
N GLU A 123 -12.45 0.77 23.43
CA GLU A 123 -12.82 1.51 22.23
C GLU A 123 -11.58 1.85 21.41
N VAL A 124 -11.14 0.89 20.60
CA VAL A 124 -10.07 1.10 19.62
C VAL A 124 -10.63 1.91 18.45
N LYS A 125 -10.00 3.04 18.15
CA LYS A 125 -10.36 3.92 17.02
C LYS A 125 -9.67 3.46 15.74
N VAL A 126 -10.37 3.60 14.61
CA VAL A 126 -9.78 3.36 13.28
C VAL A 126 -9.14 4.65 12.77
N ARG A 127 -7.83 4.61 12.54
CA ARG A 127 -7.06 5.72 12.00
C ARG A 127 -7.34 5.87 10.51
N LYS A 128 -7.50 7.12 10.05
CA LYS A 128 -7.73 7.47 8.63
C LYS A 128 -6.60 8.27 7.98
N ASN A 129 -5.60 8.65 8.77
CA ASN A 129 -4.42 9.38 8.30
C ASN A 129 -3.20 8.49 8.50
N PHE A 130 -2.68 7.94 7.42
CA PHE A 130 -1.63 6.94 7.47
C PHE A 130 -0.25 7.58 7.52
N PHE A 131 0.67 7.01 8.28
CA PHE A 131 2.06 7.48 8.38
C PHE A 131 2.95 6.48 7.66
N SER A 132 3.30 6.79 6.41
CA SER A 132 3.97 5.86 5.49
C SER A 132 4.87 6.61 4.52
N ARG A 133 5.59 5.89 3.67
CA ARG A 133 6.34 6.44 2.55
C ARG A 133 5.45 6.46 1.31
N TYR A 134 5.76 7.35 0.37
CA TYR A 134 4.97 7.52 -0.85
C TYR A 134 5.87 7.61 -2.07
N TYR A 135 5.55 6.79 -3.07
CA TYR A 135 5.97 6.95 -4.45
C TYR A 135 5.02 7.96 -5.10
N LEU A 136 5.59 9.02 -5.65
CA LEU A 136 4.86 10.08 -6.35
C LEU A 136 5.42 10.19 -7.77
N ARG A 137 4.56 10.17 -8.79
CA ARG A 137 4.95 10.44 -10.18
C ARG A 137 4.24 11.68 -10.71
N PHE A 138 5.02 12.53 -11.36
CA PHE A 138 4.57 13.75 -12.01
C PHE A 138 5.01 13.71 -13.47
N ASP A 139 4.11 14.05 -14.39
CA ASP A 139 4.47 14.28 -15.78
C ASP A 139 4.84 15.77 -15.91
N VAL A 140 6.11 16.05 -16.22
CA VAL A 140 6.68 17.41 -16.15
C VAL A 140 7.44 17.76 -17.43
N PRO A 141 7.54 19.05 -17.81
CA PRO A 141 8.37 19.45 -18.95
C PRO A 141 9.85 19.29 -18.60
N ASP A 142 10.64 18.85 -19.57
CA ASP A 142 12.09 18.71 -19.38
C ASP A 142 12.80 20.08 -19.41
N ARG A 143 12.78 20.78 -18.28
CA ARG A 143 13.45 22.07 -18.09
C ARG A 143 13.93 22.29 -16.66
N ALA A 144 14.94 23.13 -16.51
CA ALA A 144 15.46 23.51 -15.20
C ALA A 144 14.38 24.17 -14.31
N GLY A 145 14.46 23.93 -13.00
CA GLY A 145 13.59 24.54 -12.00
C GLY A 145 12.30 23.78 -11.67
N VAL A 146 11.94 22.75 -12.43
CA VAL A 146 10.77 21.90 -12.15
C VAL A 146 10.91 21.21 -10.79
N LEU A 147 12.01 20.47 -10.58
CA LEU A 147 12.27 19.78 -9.31
C LEU A 147 12.32 20.76 -8.13
N ALA A 148 12.92 21.94 -8.33
CA ALA A 148 12.98 22.98 -7.30
C ALA A 148 11.58 23.49 -6.91
N SER A 149 10.71 23.68 -7.90
CA SER A 149 9.32 24.14 -7.68
C SER A 149 8.52 23.11 -6.88
N ILE A 150 8.64 21.82 -7.21
CA ILE A 150 7.96 20.73 -6.51
C ILE A 150 8.54 20.55 -5.10
N SER A 151 9.86 20.55 -4.98
CA SER A 151 10.55 20.40 -3.68
C SER A 151 10.23 21.53 -2.72
N ARG A 152 9.99 22.75 -3.22
CA ARG A 152 9.55 23.87 -2.40
C ARG A 152 8.22 23.59 -1.72
N VAL A 153 7.24 23.09 -2.47
CA VAL A 153 5.94 22.71 -1.90
C VAL A 153 6.09 21.61 -0.86
N PHE A 154 6.88 20.57 -1.14
CA PHE A 154 7.15 19.53 -0.13
C PHE A 154 7.78 20.09 1.15
N ALA A 155 8.71 21.03 1.04
CA ALA A 155 9.31 21.70 2.19
C ALA A 155 8.27 22.50 3.01
N ASP A 156 7.34 23.19 2.35
CA ASP A 156 6.27 23.94 3.03
C ASP A 156 5.31 23.01 3.83
N PHE A 157 5.21 21.74 3.45
CA PHE A 157 4.47 20.69 4.18
C PHE A 157 5.36 19.77 5.05
N ASN A 158 6.64 20.09 5.22
CA ASN A 158 7.61 19.28 5.98
C ASN A 158 7.74 17.82 5.48
N ILE A 159 7.63 17.60 4.17
CA ILE A 159 7.79 16.31 3.52
C ILE A 159 9.23 16.18 3.03
N SER A 160 9.94 15.17 3.53
CA SER A 160 11.32 14.89 3.13
C SER A 160 11.37 13.93 1.94
N VAL A 161 12.29 14.19 1.01
CA VAL A 161 12.52 13.38 -0.19
C VAL A 161 13.65 12.39 0.08
N ALA A 162 13.40 11.12 -0.19
CA ALA A 162 14.37 10.04 -0.02
C ALA A 162 15.11 9.70 -1.33
N ALA A 163 14.39 9.72 -2.46
CA ALA A 163 14.99 9.49 -3.76
C ALA A 163 14.23 10.27 -4.85
N VAL A 164 14.94 10.62 -5.91
CA VAL A 164 14.39 11.24 -7.12
C VAL A 164 14.88 10.44 -8.32
N LEU A 165 13.96 10.09 -9.21
CA LEU A 165 14.26 9.42 -10.47
C LEU A 165 13.58 10.21 -11.59
N GLN A 166 14.37 10.71 -12.53
CA GLN A 166 13.88 11.34 -13.75
C GLN A 166 14.40 10.53 -14.93
N LYS A 167 13.50 9.94 -15.71
CA LYS A 167 13.89 9.23 -16.94
C LYS A 167 13.82 10.16 -18.13
N GLU A 168 14.77 10.00 -19.05
CA GLU A 168 14.75 10.58 -20.41
C GLU A 168 13.72 9.86 -21.30
N MET A 169 12.52 9.61 -20.79
CA MET A 169 11.42 9.01 -21.56
C MET A 169 10.56 10.15 -22.09
N VAL A 170 10.71 10.47 -23.38
CA VAL A 170 9.84 11.42 -24.06
C VAL A 170 8.46 10.80 -24.16
N CYS A 171 7.56 11.15 -23.25
CA CYS A 171 6.15 10.88 -23.46
C CYS A 171 5.69 11.89 -24.53
N GLU A 172 5.43 11.42 -25.75
CA GLU A 172 4.63 12.16 -26.74
C GLU A 172 3.18 12.23 -26.24
N LEU A 173 2.93 13.01 -25.18
CA LEU A 173 1.59 13.27 -24.70
C LEU A 173 0.96 14.37 -25.56
N ALA A 174 0.09 13.88 -26.45
CA ALA A 174 -0.94 14.54 -27.22
C ALA A 174 -1.16 16.04 -26.94
N GLY A 175 -0.81 16.88 -27.93
CA GLY A 175 -1.54 18.12 -28.19
C GLY A 175 -0.78 19.43 -28.10
N LYS A 176 0.47 19.46 -27.61
CA LYS A 176 1.33 20.65 -27.69
C LYS A 176 2.64 20.32 -28.41
N LYS A 177 2.76 20.80 -29.65
CA LYS A 177 4.04 20.79 -30.37
C LYS A 177 5.07 21.58 -29.54
N GLY A 178 6.11 20.91 -29.01
CA GLY A 178 7.38 21.56 -28.69
C GLY A 178 8.09 21.21 -27.38
N GLU A 179 7.40 20.75 -26.33
CA GLU A 179 8.05 20.42 -25.04
C GLU A 179 7.97 18.92 -24.75
N ALA A 180 9.14 18.27 -24.59
CA ALA A 180 9.21 16.88 -24.16
C ALA A 180 8.72 16.78 -22.70
N ILE A 181 7.68 15.98 -22.48
CA ILE A 181 7.19 15.64 -21.15
C ILE A 181 7.91 14.38 -20.69
N VAL A 182 8.46 14.43 -19.48
CA VAL A 182 9.21 13.34 -18.86
C VAL A 182 8.59 12.97 -17.51
N PRO A 183 8.59 11.70 -17.12
CA PRO A 183 8.14 11.29 -15.81
C PRO A 183 9.21 11.64 -14.76
N LEU A 184 8.82 12.46 -13.79
CA LEU A 184 9.58 12.74 -12.58
C LEU A 184 8.97 11.95 -11.42
N VAL A 185 9.74 11.01 -10.88
CA VAL A 185 9.38 10.19 -9.74
C VAL A 185 10.09 10.70 -8.50
N ILE A 186 9.34 10.81 -7.41
CA ILE A 186 9.84 11.19 -6.09
C ILE A 186 9.38 10.15 -5.08
N LEU A 187 10.35 9.53 -4.41
CA LEU A 187 10.11 8.69 -3.24
C LEU A 187 10.31 9.54 -1.99
N THR A 188 9.31 9.58 -1.12
CA THR A 188 9.35 10.34 0.14
C THR A 188 9.88 9.48 1.30
N HIS A 189 10.34 10.15 2.36
CA HIS A 189 10.41 9.56 3.70
C HIS A 189 9.01 9.44 4.30
N LYS A 190 8.91 8.91 5.53
CA LYS A 190 7.62 8.76 6.21
C LYS A 190 6.98 10.13 6.44
N ALA A 191 5.73 10.27 6.00
CA ALA A 191 4.92 11.46 6.17
C ALA A 191 3.46 11.06 6.41
N TYR A 192 2.67 12.00 6.93
CA TYR A 192 1.23 11.79 7.03
C TYR A 192 0.56 11.96 5.68
N GLU A 193 -0.32 11.04 5.34
CA GLU A 193 -1.02 11.05 4.06
C GLU A 193 -1.79 12.34 3.81
N LEU A 194 -2.43 12.88 4.84
CA LEU A 194 -3.18 14.12 4.71
C LEU A 194 -2.29 15.29 4.24
N ASP A 195 -1.03 15.33 4.63
CA ASP A 195 -0.10 16.38 4.22
C ASP A 195 0.44 16.14 2.81
N ILE A 196 0.69 14.88 2.45
CA ILE A 196 0.99 14.49 1.06
C ILE A 196 -0.15 14.89 0.13
N GLN A 197 -1.40 14.60 0.51
CA GLN A 197 -2.60 14.94 -0.28
C GLN A 197 -2.79 16.46 -0.42
N LYS A 198 -2.46 17.26 0.62
CA LYS A 198 -2.47 18.73 0.51
C LYS A 198 -1.36 19.21 -0.42
N ALA A 199 -0.14 18.70 -0.29
CA ALA A 199 0.98 19.05 -1.15
C ALA A 199 0.68 18.72 -2.62
N LEU A 200 0.10 17.56 -2.91
CA LEU A 200 -0.30 17.17 -4.28
C LEU A 200 -1.34 18.11 -4.88
N LYS A 201 -2.30 18.61 -4.08
CA LYS A 201 -3.28 19.61 -4.55
C LYS A 201 -2.63 20.94 -4.94
N GLU A 202 -1.57 21.34 -4.26
CA GLU A 202 -0.80 22.54 -4.59
C GLU A 202 0.12 22.32 -5.80
N ILE A 203 0.84 21.20 -5.81
CA ILE A 203 1.73 20.82 -6.92
C ILE A 203 0.97 20.71 -8.25
N LYS A 204 -0.24 20.15 -8.22
CA LYS A 204 -1.11 20.07 -9.40
C LYS A 204 -1.46 21.43 -10.01
N ARG A 205 -1.43 22.51 -9.22
CA ARG A 205 -1.72 23.88 -9.70
C ARG A 205 -0.49 24.55 -10.31
N LEU A 206 0.70 23.95 -10.17
CA LEU A 206 1.92 24.50 -10.74
C LEU A 206 1.90 24.39 -12.27
N PRO A 207 2.39 25.41 -12.99
CA PRO A 207 2.45 25.39 -14.46
C PRO A 207 3.46 24.35 -15.01
N VAL A 208 4.22 23.70 -14.14
CA VAL A 208 5.24 22.70 -14.46
C VAL A 208 4.73 21.26 -14.33
N VAL A 209 3.46 21.04 -13.99
CA VAL A 209 2.89 19.70 -13.87
C VAL A 209 1.79 19.52 -14.91
N ALA A 210 1.89 18.46 -15.69
CA ALA A 210 0.88 18.02 -16.63
C ALA A 210 0.08 16.86 -16.02
N GLY A 211 -1.24 16.88 -16.22
CA GLY A 211 -2.12 15.78 -15.79
C GLY A 211 -2.30 15.64 -14.28
N GLU A 212 -2.70 14.44 -13.86
CA GLU A 212 -2.90 14.09 -12.46
C GLU A 212 -1.63 13.43 -11.89
N PRO A 213 -1.11 13.90 -10.75
CA PRO A 213 -0.06 13.19 -10.03
C PRO A 213 -0.50 11.79 -9.63
N VAL A 214 0.40 10.81 -9.79
CA VAL A 214 0.18 9.45 -9.27
C VAL A 214 0.74 9.37 -7.87
N LEU A 215 -0.02 8.75 -6.96
CA LEU A 215 0.39 8.43 -5.61
C LEU A 215 0.25 6.93 -5.38
N ILE A 216 1.33 6.28 -4.97
CA ILE A 216 1.32 4.88 -4.54
C ILE A 216 2.04 4.80 -3.19
N ARG A 217 1.44 4.13 -2.21
CA ARG A 217 2.02 3.98 -0.88
C ARG A 217 3.17 3.00 -0.92
N VAL A 218 4.18 3.20 -0.09
CA VAL A 218 5.35 2.34 0.03
C VAL A 218 5.40 1.84 1.46
N GLU A 219 5.25 0.54 1.63
CA GLU A 219 5.39 -0.11 2.92
C GLU A 219 6.74 -0.80 2.99
N GLU A 220 7.36 -0.63 4.15
CA GLU A 220 8.54 -1.38 4.55
C GLU A 220 8.07 -2.35 5.62
N GLU A 221 8.60 -3.56 5.58
CA GLU A 221 8.58 -4.44 6.74
C GLU A 221 9.09 -3.65 7.97
N ALA A 222 8.32 -3.64 9.07
CA ALA A 222 8.81 -3.05 10.31
C ALA A 222 10.09 -3.79 10.74
N GLU A 223 11.13 -3.04 11.11
CA GLU A 223 12.30 -3.59 11.81
C GLU A 223 11.96 -3.90 13.27
#